data_AF-A0A139DF50-F1
#
_entry.id   AF-A0A139DF50-F1
#
_cell.length_a   1.000
_cell.length_b   1.000
_cell.length_c   1.000
_cell.angle_alpha   90.00
_cell.angle_beta   90.00
_cell.angle_gamma   90.00
#
_symmetry.space_group_name_H-M   'P 1'
#
loop_
_entity.id
_entity.type
_entity.pdbx_description
1 polymer ?
#
loop_
_entity_poly.entity_id
_entity_poly.type
_entity_poly.pdbx_seq_one_letter_code
_entity_poly.pdbx_strand_id
1 'polypeptide(L)'
;MQASSSTADQTGASLSQLFAYPFRIFFLSMAVLALVAIPTWVLQVSGVIHLPLAMPGLLWHQHEMLFGFLSAGIAGFLLTAVCVWTGTDRTHGWPLALIWGVWLAGRLLLAFGADLPAWLVQGANLAFLPLVMIDAGWRIWHARQKRQLMILAVLGLLWAMQIGFVTRLDMTFSYGALIMAMALIS
;
A
#
# COMPACT_ATOMS: atom_id res chain seq x y z
N MET A 1 -12.23 52.70 2.48
CA MET A 1 -12.37 51.24 2.26
C MET A 1 -11.09 50.77 1.58
N GLN A 2 -10.10 50.31 2.35
CA GLN A 2 -8.86 49.73 1.82
C GLN A 2 -9.06 48.22 1.76
N ALA A 3 -9.08 47.67 0.55
CA ALA A 3 -9.05 46.23 0.35
C ALA A 3 -7.66 45.73 0.76
N SER A 4 -7.58 45.01 1.87
CA SER A 4 -6.41 44.24 2.24
C SER A 4 -6.17 43.18 1.18
N SER A 5 -5.14 43.38 0.34
CA SER A 5 -4.62 42.36 -0.54
C SER A 5 -4.09 41.21 0.30
N SER A 6 -4.87 40.13 0.45
CA SER A 6 -4.34 38.87 0.97
C SER A 6 -3.29 38.41 -0.04
N THR A 7 -2.01 38.60 0.27
CA THR A 7 -0.93 37.95 -0.44
C THR A 7 -1.14 36.45 -0.22
N ALA A 8 -1.78 35.79 -1.19
CA ALA A 8 -1.86 34.36 -1.23
C ALA A 8 -0.41 33.88 -1.36
N ASP A 9 0.16 33.48 -0.22
CA ASP A 9 1.49 32.91 -0.16
C ASP A 9 1.42 31.64 -1.01
N GLN A 10 1.92 31.74 -2.25
CA GLN A 10 2.03 30.61 -3.17
C GLN A 10 3.19 29.75 -2.66
N THR A 11 2.97 29.07 -1.53
CA THR A 11 3.87 28.03 -1.07
C THR A 11 3.83 26.94 -2.13
N GLY A 12 4.85 26.91 -2.99
CA GLY A 12 5.00 25.89 -4.02
C GLY A 12 4.77 24.50 -3.42
N ALA A 13 4.10 23.62 -4.18
CA ALA A 13 3.78 22.27 -3.74
C ALA A 13 5.04 21.59 -3.18
N SER A 14 5.12 21.47 -1.86
CA SER A 14 6.28 20.89 -1.18
C SER A 14 6.06 19.40 -1.00
N LEU A 15 7.12 18.59 -1.15
CA LEU A 15 7.06 17.15 -0.89
C LEU A 15 6.55 16.85 0.53
N SER A 16 6.76 17.75 1.49
CA SER A 16 6.23 17.62 2.85
C SER A 16 4.68 17.64 2.89
N GLN A 17 4.02 18.30 1.93
CA GLN A 17 2.56 18.36 1.86
C GLN A 17 1.93 17.03 1.40
N LEU A 18 2.69 16.17 0.71
CA LEU A 18 2.23 14.83 0.35
C LEU A 18 2.12 13.94 1.60
N PHE A 19 3.06 14.07 2.53
CA PHE A 19 3.08 13.37 3.82
C PHE A 19 2.22 14.04 4.89
N ALA A 20 1.45 15.07 4.54
CA ALA A 20 0.48 15.64 5.46
C ALA A 20 -0.64 14.63 5.73
N TYR A 21 -1.18 13.98 4.69
CA TYR A 21 -2.32 13.08 4.84
C TYR A 21 -2.04 11.71 4.20
N PRO A 22 -2.39 10.60 4.88
CA PRO A 22 -2.20 9.25 4.33
C PRO A 22 -2.85 9.08 2.96
N PHE A 23 -4.08 9.55 2.79
CA PHE A 23 -4.77 9.44 1.50
C PHE A 23 -3.99 10.10 0.36
N ARG A 24 -3.29 11.22 0.59
CA ARG A 24 -2.59 11.96 -0.47
C ARG A 24 -1.45 11.13 -1.05
N ILE A 25 -0.55 10.66 -0.18
CA ILE A 25 0.62 9.91 -0.63
C ILE A 25 0.22 8.54 -1.18
N PHE A 26 -0.70 7.82 -0.54
CA PHE A 26 -1.06 6.47 -0.96
C PHE A 26 -1.92 6.42 -2.23
N PHE A 27 -2.87 7.34 -2.43
CA PHE A 27 -3.64 7.38 -3.67
C PHE A 27 -2.78 7.87 -4.85
N LEU A 28 -1.88 8.82 -4.62
CA LEU A 28 -0.89 9.21 -5.64
C LEU A 28 0.01 8.02 -6.00
N SER A 29 0.51 7.30 -5.00
CA SER A 29 1.36 6.13 -5.19
C SER A 29 0.64 5.00 -5.93
N MET A 30 -0.65 4.80 -5.67
CA MET A 30 -1.51 3.87 -6.39
C MET A 30 -1.59 4.23 -7.89
N ALA A 31 -1.85 5.51 -8.19
CA ALA A 31 -1.93 5.98 -9.58
C ALA A 31 -0.60 5.83 -10.31
N VAL A 32 0.51 6.21 -9.66
CA VAL A 32 1.86 6.04 -10.21
C VAL A 32 2.19 4.56 -10.41
N LEU A 33 1.85 3.70 -9.44
CA LEU A 33 2.11 2.27 -9.55
C LEU A 33 1.36 1.67 -10.74
N ALA A 34 0.07 1.97 -10.93
CA ALA A 34 -0.67 1.49 -12.09
C ALA A 34 -0.07 1.98 -13.41
N LEU A 35 0.31 3.27 -13.47
CA LEU A 35 0.90 3.87 -14.66
C LEU A 35 2.26 3.26 -15.02
N VAL A 36 3.05 2.82 -14.04
CA VAL A 36 4.38 2.25 -14.26
C VAL A 36 4.33 0.73 -14.41
N ALA A 37 3.67 0.03 -13.49
CA ALA A 37 3.68 -1.43 -13.42
C ALA A 37 2.98 -2.09 -14.61
N ILE A 38 1.88 -1.51 -15.11
CA ILE A 38 1.14 -2.08 -16.24
C ILE A 38 2.00 -2.03 -17.53
N PRO A 39 2.54 -0.87 -17.98
CA PRO A 39 3.41 -0.84 -19.15
C PRO A 39 4.69 -1.66 -18.96
N THR A 40 5.29 -1.61 -17.76
CA THR A 40 6.50 -2.39 -17.46
C THR A 40 6.25 -3.89 -17.62
N TRP A 41 5.11 -4.39 -17.13
CA TRP A 41 4.74 -5.78 -17.32
C TRP A 41 4.53 -6.14 -18.79
N VAL A 42 3.85 -5.29 -19.56
CA VAL A 42 3.65 -5.50 -21.01
C VAL A 42 4.99 -5.60 -21.74
N LEU A 43 5.93 -4.71 -21.44
CA LEU A 43 7.28 -4.73 -22.03
C LEU A 43 8.08 -5.96 -21.60
N GLN A 44 7.91 -6.42 -20.35
CA GLN A 44 8.56 -7.63 -19.85
C GLN A 44 8.04 -8.89 -20.55
N VAL A 45 6.71 -9.05 -20.64
CA VAL A 45 6.10 -10.26 -21.24
C VAL A 45 6.27 -10.29 -22.76
N SER A 46 6.36 -9.13 -23.40
CA SER A 46 6.70 -9.05 -24.84
C SER A 46 8.19 -9.26 -25.13
N GLY A 47 9.04 -9.40 -24.11
CA GLY A 47 10.48 -9.62 -24.25
C GLY A 47 11.26 -8.37 -24.67
N VAL A 48 10.64 -7.18 -24.65
CA VAL A 48 11.30 -5.91 -24.98
C VAL A 48 12.29 -5.51 -23.89
N ILE A 49 11.95 -5.77 -22.62
CA ILE A 49 12.81 -5.54 -21.47
C ILE A 49 12.93 -6.83 -20.64
N HIS A 50 14.04 -6.95 -19.91
CA HIS A 50 14.29 -8.06 -18.99
C HIS A 50 14.72 -7.50 -17.64
N LEU A 51 13.74 -7.16 -16.81
CA LEU A 51 13.98 -6.79 -15.42
C LEU A 51 14.40 -8.00 -14.59
N PRO A 52 15.31 -7.80 -13.61
CA PRO A 52 15.68 -8.82 -12.63
C PRO A 52 14.58 -8.96 -11.57
N LEU A 53 13.42 -9.44 -12.01
CA LEU A 53 12.25 -9.66 -11.15
C LEU A 53 12.53 -10.78 -10.15
N ALA A 54 12.13 -10.58 -8.89
CA ALA A 54 12.27 -11.59 -7.84
C ALA A 54 11.28 -12.77 -8.00
N MET A 55 10.37 -12.71 -8.96
CA MET A 55 9.41 -13.76 -9.29
C MET A 55 9.04 -13.72 -10.79
N PRO A 56 8.43 -14.79 -11.34
CA PRO A 56 8.01 -14.82 -12.74
C PRO A 56 7.12 -13.63 -13.12
N GLY A 57 7.28 -13.09 -14.33
CA GLY A 57 6.67 -11.82 -14.74
C GLY A 57 5.14 -11.76 -14.60
N LEU A 58 4.42 -12.87 -14.87
CA LEU A 58 2.98 -12.94 -14.66
C LEU A 58 2.60 -12.85 -13.17
N LEU A 59 3.30 -13.59 -12.30
CA LEU A 59 3.09 -13.57 -10.86
C LEU A 59 3.46 -12.20 -10.27
N TRP A 60 4.53 -11.58 -10.78
CA TRP A 60 4.93 -10.24 -10.38
C TRP A 60 3.80 -9.23 -10.64
N HIS A 61 3.24 -9.21 -11.85
CA HIS A 61 2.16 -8.29 -12.17
C HIS A 61 0.91 -8.52 -11.32
N GLN A 62 0.49 -9.77 -11.13
CA GLN A 62 -0.64 -10.08 -10.26
C GLN A 62 -0.40 -9.61 -8.83
N HIS A 63 0.81 -9.83 -8.31
CA HIS A 63 1.19 -9.38 -6.99
C HIS A 63 1.18 -7.85 -6.87
N GLU A 64 1.73 -7.15 -7.86
CA GLU A 64 1.73 -5.69 -7.90
C GLU A 64 0.31 -5.12 -7.93
N MET A 65 -0.61 -5.71 -8.69
CA MET A 65 -2.00 -5.22 -8.76
C MET A 65 -2.82 -5.59 -7.51
N LEU A 66 -2.62 -6.79 -6.95
CA LEU A 66 -3.45 -7.28 -5.86
C LEU A 66 -2.92 -6.93 -4.47
N PHE A 67 -1.60 -6.95 -4.28
CA PHE A 67 -0.98 -6.68 -2.99
C PHE A 67 -0.20 -5.38 -2.96
N GLY A 68 0.27 -4.86 -4.09
CA GLY A 68 0.89 -3.53 -4.17
C GLY A 68 -0.16 -2.42 -4.22
N PHE A 69 -0.97 -2.43 -5.27
CA PHE A 69 -1.95 -1.40 -5.60
C PHE A 69 -3.14 -1.38 -4.63
N LEU A 70 -3.79 -2.53 -4.41
CA LEU A 70 -4.95 -2.60 -3.50
C LEU A 70 -4.55 -2.23 -2.06
N SER A 71 -3.40 -2.70 -1.57
CA SER A 71 -2.95 -2.40 -0.22
C SER A 71 -2.63 -0.92 -0.01
N ALA A 72 -2.11 -0.23 -1.04
CA ALA A 72 -1.94 1.23 -1.01
C ALA A 72 -3.31 1.92 -0.85
N GLY A 73 -4.33 1.49 -1.59
CA GLY A 73 -5.69 2.01 -1.44
C GLY A 73 -6.26 1.79 -0.06
N ILE A 74 -6.14 0.56 0.46
CA ILE A 74 -6.56 0.20 1.81
C ILE A 74 -5.84 1.07 2.84
N ALA A 75 -4.52 1.26 2.74
CA ALA A 75 -3.76 2.07 3.68
C ALA A 75 -4.17 3.55 3.63
N GLY A 76 -4.31 4.13 2.43
CA GLY A 76 -4.75 5.51 2.26
C GLY A 76 -6.13 5.78 2.85
N PHE A 77 -7.06 4.85 2.63
CA PHE A 77 -8.40 4.91 3.22
C PHE A 77 -8.37 4.67 4.73
N LEU A 78 -7.82 3.55 5.17
CA LEU A 78 -7.90 3.07 6.56
C LEU A 78 -7.20 4.02 7.53
N LEU A 79 -5.97 4.44 7.23
CA LEU A 79 -5.22 5.35 8.10
C LEU A 79 -5.92 6.71 8.24
N THR A 80 -6.74 7.10 7.26
CA THR A 80 -7.55 8.31 7.34
C THR A 80 -8.86 8.05 8.09
N ALA A 81 -9.57 6.98 7.75
CA ALA A 81 -10.90 6.65 8.26
C ALA A 81 -10.87 6.25 9.75
N VAL A 82 -9.85 5.52 10.19
CA VAL A 82 -9.67 5.16 11.59
C VAL A 82 -9.57 6.39 12.46
N CYS A 83 -8.84 7.42 12.03
CA CYS A 83 -8.73 8.67 12.79
C CYS A 83 -10.09 9.35 12.97
N VAL A 84 -10.94 9.32 11.94
CA VAL A 84 -12.32 9.84 12.02
C VAL A 84 -13.18 9.04 13.01
N TRP A 85 -13.14 7.70 12.96
CA TRP A 85 -13.96 6.85 13.84
C TRP A 85 -13.50 6.87 15.30
N THR A 86 -12.21 7.08 15.53
CA THR A 86 -11.58 7.02 16.87
C THR A 86 -11.39 8.40 17.50
N GLY A 87 -11.57 9.48 16.74
CA GLY A 87 -11.33 10.84 17.20
C GLY A 87 -9.85 11.14 17.50
N THR A 88 -8.93 10.32 16.99
CA THR A 88 -7.48 10.50 17.20
C THR A 88 -6.84 11.34 16.10
N ASP A 89 -5.71 11.96 16.41
CA ASP A 89 -4.92 12.68 15.41
C ASP A 89 -4.38 11.77 14.31
N ARG A 90 -4.41 12.27 13.08
CA ARG A 90 -3.92 11.58 11.88
C ARG A 90 -2.43 11.27 11.95
N THR A 91 -2.03 10.13 11.39
CA THR A 91 -0.63 9.83 11.09
C THR A 91 -0.14 10.78 10.00
N HIS A 92 0.85 11.61 10.32
CA HIS A 92 1.38 12.63 9.42
C HIS A 92 2.89 12.78 9.59
N GLY A 93 3.57 13.34 8.57
CA GLY A 93 5.01 13.60 8.61
C GLY A 93 5.85 12.32 8.62
N TRP A 94 6.82 12.25 9.54
CA TRP A 94 7.83 11.19 9.56
C TRP A 94 7.27 9.76 9.74
N PRO A 95 6.35 9.48 10.68
CA PRO A 95 5.74 8.15 10.79
C PRO A 95 5.05 7.69 9.50
N LEU A 96 4.38 8.59 8.80
CA LEU A 96 3.73 8.28 7.52
C LEU A 96 4.76 8.00 6.42
N ALA A 97 5.85 8.78 6.39
CA ALA A 97 6.94 8.57 5.44
C ALA A 97 7.63 7.20 5.64
N LEU A 98 7.78 6.74 6.89
CA LEU A 98 8.32 5.41 7.18
C LEU A 98 7.40 4.28 6.66
N ILE A 99 6.10 4.34 6.97
CA ILE A 99 5.14 3.32 6.49
C ILE A 99 5.11 3.29 4.96
N TRP A 100 5.09 4.46 4.32
CA TRP A 100 5.16 4.56 2.87
C TRP A 100 6.50 4.06 2.29
N GLY A 101 7.61 4.36 2.96
CA GLY A 101 8.94 3.89 2.55
C GLY A 101 9.05 2.37 2.58
N VAL A 102 8.46 1.70 3.57
CA VAL A 102 8.41 0.23 3.62
C VAL A 102 7.59 -0.33 2.45
N TRP A 103 6.45 0.30 2.14
CA TRP A 103 5.65 -0.09 0.97
C TRP A 103 6.45 0.02 -0.33
N LEU A 104 7.10 1.17 -0.54
CA LEU A 104 7.91 1.42 -1.74
C LEU A 104 9.09 0.45 -1.83
N ALA A 105 9.79 0.20 -0.71
CA ALA A 105 10.89 -0.74 -0.65
C ALA A 105 10.47 -2.15 -1.10
N GLY A 106 9.29 -2.63 -0.65
CA GLY A 106 8.75 -3.92 -1.09
C GLY A 106 8.57 -4.01 -2.61
N ARG A 107 8.12 -2.92 -3.26
CA ARG A 107 7.94 -2.86 -4.73
C ARG A 107 9.28 -2.90 -5.46
N LEU A 108 10.22 -2.07 -5.03
CA LEU A 108 11.54 -1.98 -5.65
C LEU A 108 12.30 -3.29 -5.49
N LEU A 109 12.23 -3.93 -4.33
CA LEU A 109 12.85 -5.23 -4.10
C LEU A 109 12.22 -6.34 -4.94
N LEU A 110 10.92 -6.28 -5.22
CA LEU A 110 10.28 -7.26 -6.10
C LEU A 110 10.62 -7.05 -7.58
N ALA A 111 10.78 -5.79 -8.00
CA ALA A 111 11.12 -5.44 -9.37
C ALA A 111 12.61 -5.66 -9.71
N PHE A 112 13.50 -5.45 -8.74
CA PHE A 112 14.96 -5.46 -8.97
C PHE A 112 15.75 -6.49 -8.14
N GLY A 113 15.09 -7.25 -7.27
CA GLY A 113 15.75 -8.08 -6.27
C GLY A 113 15.97 -9.54 -6.63
N ALA A 114 16.09 -9.90 -7.91
CA ALA A 114 16.37 -11.29 -8.30
C ALA A 114 17.62 -11.87 -7.63
N ASP A 115 18.67 -11.06 -7.44
CA ASP A 115 19.94 -11.48 -6.82
C ASP A 115 19.97 -11.32 -5.29
N LEU A 116 18.90 -10.79 -4.70
CA LEU A 116 18.84 -10.54 -3.26
C LEU A 116 18.32 -11.77 -2.51
N PRO A 117 18.70 -11.93 -1.22
CA PRO A 117 18.16 -13.00 -0.40
C PRO A 117 16.64 -12.93 -0.31
N ALA A 118 15.96 -14.06 -0.55
CA ALA A 118 14.50 -14.13 -0.55
C ALA A 118 13.88 -13.60 0.75
N TRP A 119 14.51 -13.86 1.91
CA TRP A 119 14.02 -13.36 3.20
C TRP A 119 13.99 -11.84 3.28
N LEU A 120 14.91 -11.14 2.60
CA LEU A 120 14.98 -9.68 2.60
C LEU A 120 13.88 -9.10 1.72
N VAL A 121 13.73 -9.63 0.50
CA VAL A 121 12.72 -9.20 -0.46
C VAL A 121 11.31 -9.45 0.09
N GLN A 122 11.06 -10.66 0.58
CA GLN A 122 9.76 -11.06 1.10
C GLN A 122 9.48 -10.40 2.46
N GLY A 123 10.48 -10.24 3.31
CA GLY A 123 10.35 -9.56 4.60
C GLY A 123 9.93 -8.11 4.43
N ALA A 124 10.58 -7.36 3.54
CA ALA A 124 10.20 -5.98 3.24
C ALA A 124 8.78 -5.91 2.61
N ASN A 125 8.49 -6.82 1.68
CA ASN A 125 7.17 -6.89 1.05
C ASN A 125 6.03 -7.18 2.05
N LEU A 126 6.25 -8.10 3.00
CA LEU A 126 5.25 -8.53 3.97
C LEU A 126 5.15 -7.61 5.19
N ALA A 127 6.13 -6.72 5.42
CA ALA A 127 6.13 -5.82 6.59
C ALA A 127 5.08 -4.71 6.49
N PHE A 128 4.67 -4.30 5.28
CA PHE A 128 3.78 -3.17 5.09
C PHE A 128 2.40 -3.33 5.75
N LEU A 129 1.67 -4.41 5.44
CA LEU A 129 0.32 -4.64 5.98
C LEU A 129 0.31 -4.73 7.53
N PRO A 130 1.24 -5.44 8.19
CA PRO A 130 1.39 -5.41 9.64
C PRO A 130 1.58 -4.01 10.21
N LEU A 131 2.39 -3.16 9.59
CA LEU A 131 2.56 -1.77 10.06
C LEU A 131 1.25 -0.99 10.02
N VAL A 132 0.48 -1.13 8.92
CA VAL A 132 -0.85 -0.52 8.79
C VAL A 132 -1.82 -1.07 9.84
N MET A 133 -1.81 -2.39 10.06
CA MET A 133 -2.65 -3.04 11.07
C MET A 133 -2.29 -2.62 12.50
N ILE A 134 -1.00 -2.40 12.80
CA ILE A 134 -0.56 -1.94 14.12
C ILE A 134 -1.03 -0.51 14.38
N ASP A 135 -0.85 0.43 13.43
CA ASP A 135 -1.31 1.82 13.60
C ASP A 135 -2.84 1.89 13.73
N ALA A 136 -3.57 1.24 12.82
CA ALA A 136 -5.02 1.21 12.85
C ALA A 136 -5.56 0.48 14.09
N GLY A 137 -4.97 -0.67 14.43
CA GLY A 137 -5.39 -1.51 15.55
C GLY A 137 -5.15 -0.87 16.90
N TRP A 138 -4.02 -0.18 17.07
CA TRP A 138 -3.74 0.61 18.27
C TRP A 138 -4.85 1.63 18.53
N ARG A 139 -5.24 2.40 17.50
CA ARG A 139 -6.28 3.43 17.59
C ARG A 139 -7.65 2.84 17.87
N ILE A 140 -8.03 1.78 17.15
CA ILE A 140 -9.33 1.10 17.33
C ILE A 140 -9.46 0.52 18.74
N TRP A 141 -8.39 -0.09 19.25
CA TRP A 141 -8.36 -0.66 20.60
C TRP A 141 -8.54 0.42 21.68
N HIS A 142 -7.81 1.53 21.58
CA HIS A 142 -7.90 2.64 22.53
C HIS A 142 -9.28 3.31 22.51
N ALA A 143 -9.86 3.49 21.31
CA ALA A 143 -11.21 4.03 21.16
C ALA A 143 -12.33 3.02 21.49
N ARG A 144 -11.99 1.76 21.84
CA ARG A 144 -12.91 0.66 22.15
C ARG A 144 -13.95 0.38 21.05
N GLN A 145 -13.60 0.68 19.80
CA GLN A 145 -14.50 0.52 18.63
C GLN A 145 -14.47 -0.92 18.10
N LYS A 146 -15.07 -1.86 18.86
CA LYS A 146 -15.02 -3.30 18.54
C LYS A 146 -15.56 -3.64 17.16
N ARG A 147 -16.56 -2.91 16.66
CA ARG A 147 -17.13 -3.11 15.32
C ARG A 147 -16.08 -2.96 14.21
N GLN A 148 -15.09 -2.09 14.42
CA GLN A 148 -14.05 -1.80 13.46
C GLN A 148 -12.93 -2.84 13.43
N LEU A 149 -12.86 -3.72 14.44
CA LEU A 149 -11.90 -4.84 14.46
C LEU A 149 -12.14 -5.81 13.30
N MET A 150 -13.37 -5.87 12.75
CA MET A 150 -13.67 -6.67 11.57
C MET A 150 -12.79 -6.28 10.37
N ILE A 151 -12.45 -5.00 10.21
CA ILE A 151 -11.56 -4.56 9.13
C ILE A 151 -10.14 -5.09 9.33
N LEU A 152 -9.64 -5.12 10.57
CA LEU A 152 -8.33 -5.71 10.86
C LEU A 152 -8.31 -7.21 10.56
N ALA A 153 -9.42 -7.92 10.81
CA ALA A 153 -9.53 -9.33 10.44
C ALA A 153 -9.45 -9.53 8.92
N VAL A 154 -10.13 -8.67 8.14
CA VAL A 154 -10.06 -8.68 6.67
C VAL A 154 -8.65 -8.36 6.18
N LEU A 155 -7.97 -7.37 6.77
CA LEU A 155 -6.57 -7.05 6.44
C LEU A 155 -5.62 -8.22 6.80
N GLY A 156 -5.86 -8.87 7.93
CA GLY A 156 -5.12 -10.05 8.35
C GLY A 156 -5.30 -11.21 7.37
N LEU A 157 -6.51 -11.40 6.85
CA LEU A 157 -6.78 -12.40 5.81
C LEU A 157 -6.06 -12.04 4.50
N LEU A 158 -6.10 -10.78 4.07
CA LEU A 158 -5.34 -10.31 2.90
C LEU A 158 -3.85 -10.58 3.06
N TRP A 159 -3.30 -10.31 4.24
CA TRP A 159 -1.90 -10.55 4.55
C TRP A 159 -1.56 -12.05 4.55
N ALA A 160 -2.42 -12.90 5.11
CA ALA A 160 -2.24 -14.35 5.05
C ALA A 160 -2.26 -14.88 3.60
N MET A 161 -3.14 -14.34 2.75
CA MET A 161 -3.15 -14.66 1.31
C MET A 161 -1.85 -14.21 0.64
N GLN A 162 -1.31 -13.05 1.01
CA GLN A 162 -0.03 -12.58 0.50
C GLN A 162 1.13 -13.51 0.88
N ILE A 163 1.17 -13.99 2.14
CA ILE A 163 2.16 -14.98 2.59
C ILE A 163 2.03 -16.26 1.78
N GLY A 164 0.80 -16.77 1.62
CA GLY A 164 0.52 -17.97 0.83
C GLY A 164 0.99 -17.81 -0.61
N PHE A 165 0.68 -16.69 -1.24
CA PHE A 165 1.10 -16.38 -2.60
C PHE A 165 2.63 -16.37 -2.74
N VAL A 166 3.34 -15.68 -1.86
CA VAL A 166 4.80 -15.53 -1.94
C VAL A 166 5.55 -16.83 -1.61
N THR A 167 5.00 -17.67 -0.74
CA THR A 167 5.62 -18.95 -0.34
C THR A 167 5.34 -20.09 -1.32
N ARG A 168 4.15 -20.12 -1.92
CA ARG A 168 3.70 -21.21 -2.80
C ARG A 168 3.82 -20.86 -4.28
N LEU A 169 3.88 -19.56 -4.62
CA LEU A 169 3.81 -19.03 -5.99
C LEU A 169 2.61 -19.60 -6.76
N ASP A 170 1.49 -19.78 -6.06
CA ASP A 170 0.27 -20.40 -6.56
C ASP A 170 -0.84 -19.34 -6.75
N MET A 171 -1.48 -19.40 -7.91
CA MET A 171 -2.59 -18.53 -8.32
C MET A 171 -3.81 -18.65 -7.39
N THR A 172 -3.96 -19.78 -6.70
CA THR A 172 -5.08 -20.04 -5.77
C THR A 172 -5.21 -18.94 -4.71
N PHE A 173 -4.08 -18.42 -4.21
CA PHE A 173 -4.09 -17.34 -3.21
C PHE A 173 -4.50 -15.99 -3.80
N SER A 174 -4.17 -15.74 -5.08
CA SER A 174 -4.66 -14.57 -5.81
C SER A 174 -6.18 -14.64 -6.01
N TYR A 175 -6.72 -15.80 -6.38
CA TYR A 175 -8.16 -15.98 -6.51
C TYR A 175 -8.87 -15.80 -5.16
N GLY A 176 -8.31 -16.35 -4.07
CA GLY A 176 -8.86 -16.16 -2.73
C GLY A 176 -8.92 -14.69 -2.32
N ALA A 177 -7.85 -13.93 -2.58
CA ALA A 177 -7.82 -12.49 -2.28
C ALA A 177 -8.76 -11.68 -3.20
N LEU A 178 -8.94 -12.07 -4.47
CA LEU A 178 -9.92 -11.44 -5.37
C LEU A 178 -11.36 -11.71 -4.92
N ILE A 179 -11.71 -12.94 -4.57
CA ILE A 179 -13.04 -13.31 -4.06
C ILE A 179 -13.34 -12.53 -2.79
N MET A 180 -12.38 -12.46 -1.87
CA MET A 180 -12.49 -11.66 -0.65
C MET A 180 -12.74 -10.18 -0.99
N ALA A 181 -12.00 -9.60 -1.93
CA ALA A 181 -12.20 -8.21 -2.34
C ALA A 181 -13.59 -7.98 -2.96
N MET A 182 -14.07 -8.91 -3.80
CA MET A 182 -15.41 -8.85 -4.39
C MET A 182 -16.50 -8.93 -3.33
N ALA A 183 -16.37 -9.84 -2.36
CA ALA A 183 -17.33 -10.03 -1.28
C ALA A 183 -17.46 -8.82 -0.35
N LEU A 184 -16.47 -7.92 -0.32
CA LEU A 184 -16.53 -6.67 0.45
C LEU A 184 -17.25 -5.53 -0.30
N ILE A 185 -17.39 -5.65 -1.62
CA ILE A 185 -18.01 -4.62 -2.48
C ILE A 185 -19.48 -4.96 -2.78
N SER A 186 -19.85 -6.24 -2.74
CA SER A 186 -21.23 -6.75 -2.89
C SER A 186 -22.06 -6.56 -1.63
#